data_AF-A0A7V8FED1-F1
#
_entry.id   AF-A0A7V8FED1-F1
#
_cell.length_a   1.000
_cell.length_b   1.000
_cell.length_c   1.000
_cell.angle_alpha   90.00
_cell.angle_beta   90.00
_cell.angle_gamma   90.00
#
_symmetry.space_group_name_H-M   'P 1'
#
loop_
_entity.id
_entity.type
_entity.pdbx_description
1 polymer ?
#
loop_
_entity_poly.entity_id
_entity_poly.type
_entity_poly.pdbx_seq_one_letter_code
_entity_poly.pdbx_strand_id
1 'polypeptide(L)'
;MPEAAVWVAAVVAVYAIGVAIYATFYWPWSRAQRALRRLRKHRAPLRSLPESEARILQLIEFPAGLPVYLLEGSCGEFVIRSRFSPPEHVQTLAGVPVKYPAGLAGAVRAGSNTAEVVLGRDHAMVVRLNGVKLRS
;
A
#
# COMPACT_ATOMS: atom_id res chain seq x y z
N MET A 1 -5.73 47.40 -16.31
CA MET A 1 -6.02 46.14 -17.02
C MET A 1 -4.94 45.05 -16.85
N PRO A 2 -3.61 45.32 -16.89
CA PRO A 2 -2.61 44.24 -16.73
C PRO A 2 -2.52 43.68 -15.30
N GLU A 3 -2.75 44.53 -14.30
CA GLU A 3 -2.63 44.17 -12.88
C GLU A 3 -3.65 43.10 -12.45
N ALA A 4 -4.90 43.21 -12.89
CA ALA A 4 -5.93 42.20 -12.63
C ALA A 4 -5.57 40.84 -13.26
N ALA A 5 -4.99 40.83 -14.45
CA ALA A 5 -4.53 39.60 -15.10
C ALA A 5 -3.39 38.93 -14.34
N VAL A 6 -2.47 39.72 -13.77
CA VAL A 6 -1.37 39.21 -12.92
C VAL A 6 -1.92 38.56 -11.64
N TRP A 7 -2.89 39.19 -10.98
CA TRP A 7 -3.52 38.63 -9.78
C TRP A 7 -4.28 37.33 -10.07
N VAL A 8 -5.02 37.28 -11.18
CA VAL A 8 -5.70 36.05 -11.62
C VAL A 8 -4.69 34.94 -11.90
N ALA A 9 -3.61 35.24 -12.63
CA ALA A 9 -2.55 34.27 -12.91
C ALA A 9 -1.89 33.76 -11.62
N ALA A 10 -1.62 34.63 -10.65
CA ALA A 10 -1.06 34.26 -9.36
C ALA A 10 -1.98 33.31 -8.57
N VAL A 11 -3.29 33.61 -8.52
CA VAL A 11 -4.28 32.76 -7.84
C VAL A 11 -4.38 31.39 -8.50
N VAL A 12 -4.42 31.34 -9.84
CA VAL A 12 -4.44 30.07 -10.60
C VAL A 12 -3.18 29.25 -10.33
N ALA A 13 -2.00 29.89 -10.28
CA ALA A 13 -0.74 29.21 -9.99
C ALA A 13 -0.74 28.61 -8.57
N VAL A 14 -1.16 29.36 -7.55
CA VAL A 14 -1.25 28.86 -6.17
C VAL A 14 -2.23 27.69 -6.07
N TYR A 15 -3.39 27.79 -6.73
CA TYR A 15 -4.37 26.72 -6.77
C TYR A 15 -3.80 25.46 -7.46
N ALA A 16 -3.16 25.62 -8.62
CA ALA A 16 -2.55 24.51 -9.36
C ALA A 16 -1.45 23.80 -8.55
N ILE A 17 -0.63 24.56 -7.82
CA ILE A 17 0.37 23.99 -6.89
C ILE A 17 -0.32 23.19 -5.78
N GLY A 18 -1.37 23.73 -5.18
CA GLY A 18 -2.15 23.03 -4.16
C GLY A 18 -2.73 21.71 -4.68
N VAL A 19 -3.32 21.72 -5.88
CA VAL A 19 -3.86 20.53 -6.56
C VAL A 19 -2.75 19.52 -6.86
N ALA A 20 -1.59 19.97 -7.34
CA ALA A 20 -0.47 19.10 -7.63
C ALA A 20 0.05 18.41 -6.35
N ILE A 21 0.19 19.15 -5.25
CA ILE A 21 0.58 18.58 -3.95
C ILE A 21 -0.44 17.54 -3.48
N TYR A 22 -1.74 17.87 -3.57
CA TYR A 22 -2.80 16.93 -3.19
C TYR A 22 -2.77 15.65 -4.03
N ALA A 23 -2.69 15.80 -5.35
CA ALA A 23 -2.66 14.70 -6.31
C ALA A 23 -1.42 13.79 -6.14
N THR A 24 -0.29 14.37 -5.72
CA THR A 24 0.97 13.62 -5.57
C THR A 24 1.05 12.89 -4.23
N PHE A 25 0.61 13.49 -3.12
CA PHE A 25 0.83 12.94 -1.78
C PHE A 25 -0.39 12.30 -1.14
N TYR A 26 -1.59 12.88 -1.32
CA TYR A 26 -2.80 12.46 -0.59
C TYR A 26 -3.68 11.53 -1.41
N TRP A 27 -3.76 11.76 -2.72
CA TRP A 27 -4.56 10.96 -3.63
C TRP A 27 -4.09 9.49 -3.72
N PRO A 28 -2.79 9.18 -3.83
CA PRO A 28 -2.32 7.80 -3.91
C PRO A 28 -2.67 7.00 -2.66
N TRP A 29 -2.50 7.59 -1.48
CA TRP A 29 -2.89 6.95 -0.21
C TRP A 29 -4.39 6.65 -0.15
N SER A 30 -5.22 7.63 -0.52
CA SER A 30 -6.67 7.45 -0.56
C SER A 30 -7.09 6.33 -1.52
N ARG A 31 -6.42 6.23 -2.68
CA ARG A 31 -6.65 5.17 -3.67
C ARG A 31 -6.24 3.81 -3.11
N ALA A 32 -5.09 3.74 -2.43
CA ALA A 32 -4.58 2.51 -1.84
C ALA A 32 -5.49 1.99 -0.72
N GLN A 33 -5.95 2.88 0.17
CA GLN A 33 -6.92 2.55 1.21
C GLN A 33 -8.26 2.05 0.63
N ARG A 34 -8.73 2.64 -0.47
CA ARG A 34 -9.93 2.12 -1.18
C ARG A 34 -9.70 0.73 -1.77
N ALA A 35 -8.49 0.42 -2.25
CA ALA A 35 -8.16 -0.92 -2.73
C ALA A 35 -8.16 -1.94 -1.57
N LEU A 36 -7.57 -1.59 -0.42
CA LEU A 36 -7.60 -2.41 0.79
C LEU A 36 -9.04 -2.70 1.26
N ARG A 37 -9.90 -1.66 1.31
CA ARG A 37 -11.32 -1.81 1.67
C ARG A 37 -12.06 -2.71 0.68
N ARG A 38 -11.78 -2.59 -0.61
CA ARG A 38 -12.37 -3.46 -1.64
C ARG A 38 -11.93 -4.91 -1.49
N LEU A 39 -10.65 -5.13 -1.21
CA LEU A 39 -10.12 -6.47 -0.92
C LEU A 39 -10.86 -7.11 0.27
N ARG A 40 -11.02 -6.34 1.36
CA ARG A 40 -11.76 -6.77 2.55
C ARG A 40 -13.24 -7.09 2.30
N LYS A 41 -13.89 -6.32 1.43
CA LYS A 41 -15.35 -6.43 1.20
C LYS A 41 -15.73 -7.46 0.13
N HIS A 42 -14.89 -7.63 -0.90
CA HIS A 42 -15.31 -8.31 -2.14
C HIS A 42 -14.50 -9.56 -2.48
N ARG A 43 -13.37 -9.85 -1.82
CA ARG A 43 -12.64 -11.09 -2.10
C ARG A 43 -12.94 -12.16 -1.06
N ALA A 44 -13.10 -13.39 -1.54
CA ALA A 44 -13.15 -14.55 -0.68
C ALA A 44 -11.75 -14.83 -0.11
N PRO A 45 -11.64 -15.25 1.16
CA PRO A 45 -10.38 -15.71 1.71
C PRO A 45 -9.94 -16.98 0.97
N LEU A 46 -8.64 -17.09 0.68
CA LEU A 46 -8.04 -18.26 0.06
C LEU A 46 -7.87 -19.39 1.08
N ARG A 47 -7.37 -19.05 2.27
CA ARG A 47 -7.10 -19.97 3.39
C ARG A 47 -7.01 -19.20 4.70
N SER A 48 -6.96 -19.90 5.82
CA SER A 48 -6.60 -19.32 7.11
C SER A 48 -5.08 -19.28 7.30
N LEU A 49 -4.58 -18.30 8.04
CA LEU A 49 -3.16 -18.15 8.38
C LEU A 49 -2.77 -19.24 9.39
N PRO A 50 -1.82 -20.14 9.06
CA PRO A 50 -1.38 -21.16 9.98
C PRO A 50 -0.53 -20.55 11.11
N GLU A 51 -0.57 -21.19 12.28
CA GLU A 51 0.17 -20.74 13.48
C GLU A 51 1.69 -20.65 13.26
N SER A 52 2.25 -21.55 12.46
CA SER A 52 3.67 -21.54 12.10
C SER A 52 4.05 -20.28 11.33
N GLU A 53 3.24 -19.87 10.33
CA GLU A 53 3.50 -18.64 9.56
C GLU A 53 3.29 -17.40 10.43
N ALA A 54 2.25 -17.36 11.27
CA ALA A 54 2.03 -16.27 12.21
C ALA A 54 3.19 -16.09 13.21
N ARG A 55 3.75 -17.22 13.70
CA ARG A 55 4.90 -17.23 14.61
C ARG A 55 6.19 -16.79 13.91
N ILE A 56 6.46 -17.27 12.70
CA ILE A 56 7.67 -16.91 11.91
C ILE A 56 7.66 -15.41 11.57
N LEU A 57 6.49 -14.88 11.22
CA LEU A 57 6.35 -13.46 10.89
C LEU A 57 6.37 -12.54 12.13
N GLN A 58 6.48 -13.11 13.35
CA GLN A 58 6.44 -12.40 14.64
C GLN A 58 5.37 -11.31 14.67
N LEU A 59 4.20 -11.58 14.08
CA LEU A 59 3.16 -10.59 13.90
C LEU A 59 2.40 -10.42 15.20
N ILE A 60 2.97 -9.62 16.09
CA ILE A 60 2.27 -9.16 17.31
C ILE A 60 0.93 -8.50 16.92
N GLU A 61 0.86 -7.88 15.73
CA GLU A 61 -0.35 -7.25 15.19
C GLU A 61 -1.29 -8.19 14.40
N PHE A 62 -0.85 -9.40 13.99
CA PHE A 62 -1.64 -10.29 13.12
C PHE A 62 -1.65 -11.73 13.68
N PRO A 63 -2.64 -12.07 14.53
CA PRO A 63 -2.74 -13.40 15.11
C PRO A 63 -2.99 -14.50 14.07
N ALA A 64 -2.68 -15.74 14.46
CA ALA A 64 -3.02 -16.93 13.69
C ALA A 64 -4.53 -17.05 13.45
N GLY A 65 -4.94 -17.74 12.39
CA GLY A 65 -6.34 -17.93 12.03
C GLY A 65 -6.96 -16.78 11.23
N LEU A 66 -6.23 -15.68 11.00
CA LEU A 66 -6.70 -14.61 10.13
C LEU A 66 -6.87 -15.09 8.68
N PRO A 67 -7.87 -14.55 7.94
CA PRO A 67 -8.06 -14.88 6.55
C PRO A 67 -6.88 -14.36 5.69
N VAL A 68 -6.32 -15.26 4.89
CA VAL A 68 -5.30 -14.97 3.88
C VAL A 68 -6.00 -14.74 2.54
N TYR A 69 -5.64 -13.66 1.87
CA TYR A 69 -6.17 -13.29 0.56
C TYR A 69 -5.09 -13.40 -0.49
N LEU A 70 -5.48 -13.82 -1.70
CA LEU A 70 -4.60 -13.75 -2.85
C LEU A 70 -4.69 -12.35 -3.46
N LEU A 71 -3.55 -11.73 -3.71
CA LEU A 71 -3.38 -10.53 -4.50
C LEU A 71 -2.53 -10.85 -5.72
N GLU A 72 -2.89 -10.24 -6.85
CA GLU A 72 -2.14 -10.36 -8.08
C GLU A 72 -2.12 -9.00 -8.78
N GLY A 73 -0.93 -8.56 -9.17
CA GLY A 73 -0.74 -7.34 -9.94
C GLY A 73 0.64 -6.74 -9.77
N SER A 74 0.80 -5.53 -10.30
CA SER A 74 2.07 -4.83 -10.26
C SER A 74 2.43 -4.37 -8.84
N CYS A 75 3.73 -4.42 -8.54
CA CYS A 75 4.29 -3.71 -7.41
C CYS A 75 4.48 -2.24 -7.77
N GLY A 76 4.28 -1.36 -6.79
CA GLY A 76 4.56 0.07 -6.91
C GLY A 76 4.90 0.65 -5.56
N GLU A 77 5.52 1.82 -5.54
CA GLU A 77 5.90 2.51 -4.32
C GLU A 77 5.51 3.99 -4.45
N PHE A 78 5.07 4.58 -3.34
CA PHE A 78 4.89 6.03 -3.25
C PHE A 78 5.26 6.52 -1.86
N VAL A 79 5.56 7.82 -1.77
CA VAL A 79 5.94 8.47 -0.53
C VAL A 79 4.77 9.27 0.01
N ILE A 80 4.40 9.02 1.25
CA ILE A 80 3.45 9.87 1.99
C ILE A 80 4.26 10.91 2.75
N ARG A 81 4.00 12.18 2.46
CA ARG A 81 4.53 13.30 3.25
C ARG A 81 3.46 13.78 4.22
N SER A 82 3.74 13.62 5.51
CA SER A 82 2.97 14.23 6.59
C SER A 82 3.66 15.52 7.03
N ARG A 83 2.90 16.53 7.48
CA ARG A 83 3.49 17.79 8.01
C ARG A 83 4.32 17.58 9.29
N PHE A 84 4.09 16.47 10.00
CA PHE A 84 4.62 16.24 11.35
C PHE A 84 5.40 14.93 11.48
N SER A 85 5.62 14.21 10.38
CA SER A 85 6.29 12.91 10.39
C SER A 85 7.26 12.83 9.22
N PRO A 86 8.37 12.09 9.38
CA PRO A 86 9.28 11.83 8.27
C PRO A 86 8.50 11.21 7.10
N PRO A 87 8.95 11.46 5.84
CA PRO A 87 8.35 10.86 4.67
C PRO A 87 8.29 9.34 4.81
N GLU A 88 7.09 8.77 4.72
CA GLU A 88 6.87 7.33 4.85
C GLU A 88 6.80 6.70 3.45
N HIS A 89 7.64 5.71 3.21
CA HIS A 89 7.64 4.94 1.97
C HIS A 89 6.59 3.84 2.07
N VAL A 90 5.53 3.95 1.27
CA VAL A 90 4.46 2.98 1.21
C VAL A 90 4.61 2.16 -0.06
N GLN A 91 4.80 0.86 0.14
CA GLN A 91 4.80 -0.10 -0.96
C GLN A 91 3.36 -0.58 -1.21
N THR A 92 3.06 -0.85 -2.47
CA THR A 92 1.78 -1.36 -2.91
C THR A 92 1.94 -2.58 -3.80
N LEU A 93 0.97 -3.47 -3.73
CA LEU A 93 0.84 -4.61 -4.63
C LEU A 93 -0.61 -4.65 -5.12
N ALA A 94 -0.79 -4.63 -6.45
CA ALA A 94 -2.11 -4.45 -7.07
C ALA A 94 -2.86 -3.20 -6.54
N GLY A 95 -2.11 -2.16 -6.16
CA GLY A 95 -2.64 -0.93 -5.56
C GLY A 95 -3.10 -1.04 -4.11
N VAL A 96 -2.95 -2.20 -3.45
CA VAL A 96 -3.19 -2.37 -2.01
C VAL A 96 -1.92 -2.02 -1.24
N PRO A 97 -1.98 -1.23 -0.15
CA PRO A 97 -0.81 -0.94 0.67
C PRO A 97 -0.34 -2.22 1.37
N VAL A 98 0.93 -2.55 1.20
CA VAL A 98 1.53 -3.79 1.73
C VAL A 98 2.81 -3.53 2.49
N LYS A 99 3.10 -4.37 3.48
CA LYS A 99 4.42 -4.48 4.11
C LYS A 99 5.04 -5.83 3.78
N TYR A 100 6.32 -5.80 3.43
CA TYR A 100 7.11 -7.00 3.19
C TYR A 100 7.92 -7.33 4.44
N PRO A 101 7.81 -8.54 4.97
CA PRO A 101 8.72 -8.99 6.01
C PRO A 101 10.14 -9.11 5.45
N ALA A 102 11.13 -9.00 6.34
CA ALA A 102 12.53 -9.09 5.99
C ALA A 102 12.82 -10.40 5.24
N GLY A 103 13.44 -10.32 4.05
CA GLY A 103 13.74 -11.48 3.22
C GLY A 103 12.75 -11.77 2.09
N LEU A 104 11.52 -11.25 2.11
CA LEU A 104 10.57 -11.38 0.97
C LEU A 104 10.70 -10.25 -0.06
N ALA A 105 11.26 -9.10 0.32
CA ALA A 105 11.44 -7.97 -0.61
C ALA A 105 12.25 -8.34 -1.86
N GLY A 106 13.23 -9.25 -1.73
CA GLY A 106 14.04 -9.75 -2.85
C GLY A 106 13.30 -10.68 -3.82
N ALA A 107 12.10 -11.17 -3.47
CA ALA A 107 11.30 -12.03 -4.34
C ALA A 107 10.34 -11.25 -5.27
N VAL A 108 10.35 -9.92 -5.20
CA VAL A 108 9.58 -9.04 -6.10
C VAL A 108 10.16 -9.14 -7.51
N ARG A 109 9.27 -9.37 -8.49
CA ARG A 109 9.60 -9.39 -9.92
C ARG A 109 9.12 -8.10 -10.58
N ALA A 110 9.78 -7.71 -11.66
CA ALA A 110 9.24 -6.68 -12.54
C ALA A 110 7.94 -7.19 -13.20
N GLY A 111 6.89 -6.35 -13.21
CA GLY A 111 5.58 -6.72 -13.75
C GLY A 111 4.61 -7.28 -12.70
N SER A 112 3.86 -8.32 -13.07
CA SER A 112 2.84 -8.91 -12.19
C SER A 112 3.47 -9.82 -11.14
N ASN A 113 3.04 -9.65 -9.89
CA ASN A 113 3.43 -10.46 -8.76
C ASN A 113 2.19 -11.07 -8.12
N THR A 114 2.31 -12.31 -7.66
CA THR A 114 1.27 -12.98 -6.87
C THR A 114 1.68 -13.01 -5.40
N ALA A 115 0.82 -12.51 -4.53
CA ALA A 115 1.08 -12.44 -3.09
C ALA A 115 -0.07 -13.03 -2.29
N GLU A 116 0.27 -13.85 -1.31
CA GLU A 116 -0.66 -14.22 -0.24
C GLU A 116 -0.48 -13.20 0.89
N VAL A 117 -1.56 -12.50 1.24
CA VAL A 117 -1.52 -11.40 2.21
C VAL A 117 -2.55 -11.56 3.31
N VAL A 118 -2.21 -11.07 4.49
CA VAL A 118 -3.14 -10.95 5.62
C VAL A 118 -3.51 -9.49 5.78
N LEU A 119 -4.80 -9.22 5.94
CA LEU A 119 -5.29 -7.85 6.04
C LEU A 119 -5.13 -7.30 7.46
N GLY A 120 -4.43 -6.17 7.57
CA GLY A 120 -4.36 -5.37 8.78
C GLY A 120 -5.34 -4.21 8.73
N ARG A 121 -5.21 -3.29 9.67
CA ARG A 121 -6.07 -2.10 9.73
C ARG A 121 -5.76 -1.14 8.58
N ASP A 122 -4.48 -0.81 8.40
CA ASP A 122 -4.04 0.23 7.46
C ASP A 122 -3.20 -0.31 6.30
N HIS A 123 -2.67 -1.52 6.43
CA HIS A 123 -1.85 -2.20 5.42
C HIS A 123 -2.09 -3.70 5.46
N ALA A 124 -1.74 -4.41 4.39
CA ALA A 124 -1.72 -5.86 4.36
C ALA A 124 -0.28 -6.38 4.54
N MET A 125 -0.11 -7.44 5.32
CA MET A 125 1.19 -8.09 5.50
C MET A 125 1.37 -9.19 4.46
N VAL A 126 2.49 -9.18 3.73
CA VAL A 126 2.82 -10.23 2.75
C VAL A 126 3.36 -11.45 3.48
N VAL A 127 2.66 -12.58 3.34
CA VAL A 127 3.05 -13.88 3.94
C VAL A 127 3.84 -14.71 2.95
N ARG A 128 3.46 -14.62 1.67
CA ARG A 128 4.10 -15.34 0.57
C ARG A 128 4.11 -14.46 -0.67
N LEU A 129 5.20 -14.49 -1.43
CA LEU A 129 5.36 -13.72 -2.65
C LEU A 129 5.90 -14.62 -3.77
N ASN A 130 5.21 -14.68 -4.90
CA ASN A 130 5.56 -15.49 -6.07
C ASN A 130 5.89 -16.95 -5.74
N GLY A 131 5.16 -17.53 -4.78
CA GLY A 131 5.40 -18.89 -4.29
C GLY A 131 6.50 -19.01 -3.23
N VAL A 132 7.29 -17.96 -3.00
CA VAL A 132 8.35 -17.90 -1.97
C VAL A 132 7.76 -17.58 -0.61
N LYS A 133 8.07 -18.42 0.38
CA LYS A 133 7.76 -18.20 1.80
C LYS A 133 9.00 -17.72 2.53
N LEU A 134 8.82 -17.03 3.66
CA LEU A 134 9.90 -16.83 4.62
C LEU A 134 10.42 -18.20 5.06
N ARG A 135 11.74 -18.37 4.98
CA ARG A 135 12.38 -19.54 5.56
C ARG A 135 12.35 -19.38 7.09
N SER A 136 11.83 -20.40 7.76
CA SER A 136 11.98 -20.60 9.21
C SER A 136 13.44 -20.82 9.57
#